data_AF-A0A849SFI5-F1
#
_entry.id   AF-A0A849SFI5-F1
#
_cell.length_a   1.000
_cell.length_b   1.000
_cell.length_c   1.000
_cell.angle_alpha   90.00
_cell.angle_beta   90.00
_cell.angle_gamma   90.00
#
_symmetry.space_group_name_H-M   'P 1'
#
loop_
_entity.id
_entity.type
_entity.pdbx_description
1 polymer ?
#
loop_
_entity_poly.entity_id
_entity_poly.type
_entity_poly.pdbx_seq_one_letter_code
_entity_poly.pdbx_strand_id
1 'polypeptide(L)'
;MSSSPATFSSRPITGMAAGEVALAIDFRAAAPLSRLYAITNFGQLYLISNPSTGAAVAVGPGGIAINGTEVGLDFNPTVDRIRLITDNEQNLRLHPDLGTVVATDLSLAFAGSDVNAGSNPQATGAAYTNSFAGATTTTLYDVDASLDVLVTQLPPNNGTLNTVGSLGANVDTLNGFDISGATTTAYAAFHVPVT
;
A
#
# COMPACT_ATOMS: atom_id res chain seq x y z
N MET A 1 17.37 -5.52 9.35
CA MET A 1 17.43 -4.13 8.86
C MET A 1 18.68 -3.97 8.01
N SER A 2 18.56 -3.59 6.74
CA SER A 2 19.71 -3.28 5.88
C SER A 2 20.20 -1.86 6.17
N SER A 3 21.44 -1.71 6.59
CA SER A 3 22.04 -0.43 6.93
C SER A 3 22.52 0.29 5.67
N SER A 4 21.81 1.34 5.27
CA SER A 4 22.13 2.31 4.19
C SER A 4 22.05 1.80 2.75
N PRO A 5 20.97 2.12 2.03
CA PRO A 5 20.98 2.14 0.56
C PRO A 5 22.04 3.13 0.07
N ALA A 6 22.94 2.67 -0.79
CA ALA A 6 24.17 3.39 -1.14
C ALA A 6 23.96 4.64 -2.03
N THR A 7 22.76 4.81 -2.61
CA THR A 7 22.41 5.97 -3.44
C THR A 7 20.89 6.17 -3.46
N PHE A 8 20.44 7.37 -3.13
CA PHE A 8 19.06 7.80 -3.33
C PHE A 8 19.03 8.92 -4.36
N SER A 9 18.04 8.90 -5.24
CA SER A 9 17.71 10.03 -6.08
C SER A 9 16.26 10.41 -5.84
N SER A 10 16.01 11.66 -5.49
CA SER A 10 14.64 12.20 -5.44
C SER A 10 14.27 12.83 -6.78
N ARG A 11 13.01 12.64 -7.16
CA ARG A 11 12.39 13.28 -8.32
C ARG A 11 11.06 13.86 -7.86
N PRO A 12 10.79 15.15 -8.06
CA PRO A 12 9.47 15.69 -7.79
C PRO A 12 8.46 15.07 -8.75
N ILE A 13 7.27 14.75 -8.25
CA ILE A 13 6.15 14.37 -9.11
C ILE A 13 5.60 15.65 -9.75
N THR A 14 5.42 15.62 -11.06
CA THR A 14 4.92 16.75 -11.87
C THR A 14 3.64 16.34 -12.60
N GLY A 15 2.79 17.30 -12.95
CA GLY A 15 1.51 17.04 -13.62
C GLY A 15 0.31 16.78 -12.68
N MET A 16 0.53 16.86 -11.37
CA MET A 16 -0.54 16.87 -10.36
C MET A 16 -1.21 18.25 -10.28
N ALA A 17 -2.46 18.30 -9.81
CA ALA A 17 -3.17 19.55 -9.58
C ALA A 17 -2.54 20.34 -8.41
N ALA A 18 -2.76 21.66 -8.39
CA ALA A 18 -2.26 22.51 -7.32
C ALA A 18 -2.89 22.12 -5.97
N GLY A 19 -2.05 21.90 -4.96
CA GLY A 19 -2.49 21.47 -3.63
C GLY A 19 -2.59 19.95 -3.45
N GLU A 20 -2.37 19.16 -4.51
CA GLU A 20 -2.25 17.72 -4.39
C GLU A 20 -0.89 17.29 -3.83
N VAL A 21 -0.94 16.25 -3.00
CA VAL A 21 0.21 15.56 -2.44
C VAL A 21 -0.02 14.07 -2.64
N ALA A 22 1.02 13.36 -3.13
CA ALA A 22 0.98 11.90 -3.22
C ALA A 22 1.06 11.29 -1.82
N LEU A 23 0.14 10.39 -1.50
CA LEU A 23 0.07 9.69 -0.21
C LEU A 23 0.73 8.32 -0.27
N ALA A 24 0.59 7.60 -1.38
CA ALA A 24 1.21 6.29 -1.57
C ALA A 24 1.56 6.05 -3.04
N ILE A 25 2.56 5.20 -3.28
CA ILE A 25 2.97 4.77 -4.62
C ILE A 25 3.21 3.27 -4.63
N ASP A 26 2.92 2.61 -5.76
CA ASP A 26 3.30 1.20 -5.96
C ASP A 26 3.41 0.84 -7.45
N PHE A 27 4.16 -0.22 -7.75
CA PHE A 27 4.31 -0.79 -9.09
C PHE A 27 3.26 -1.86 -9.39
N ARG A 28 2.45 -1.61 -10.41
CA ARG A 28 1.66 -2.66 -11.06
C ARG A 28 2.59 -3.57 -11.86
N ALA A 29 2.83 -4.77 -11.36
CA ALA A 29 3.56 -5.82 -12.09
C ALA A 29 2.68 -6.48 -13.16
N ALA A 30 2.36 -5.75 -14.24
CA ALA A 30 1.58 -6.26 -15.37
C ALA A 30 2.45 -6.39 -16.64
N ALA A 31 2.20 -7.43 -17.45
CA ALA A 31 2.81 -7.54 -18.77
C ALA A 31 2.21 -6.48 -19.72
N PRO A 32 2.99 -5.91 -20.66
CA PRO A 32 4.39 -6.18 -20.95
C PRO A 32 5.41 -5.31 -20.16
N LEU A 33 4.95 -4.31 -19.40
CA LEU A 33 5.81 -3.40 -18.64
C LEU A 33 5.18 -3.04 -17.29
N SER A 34 5.99 -3.10 -16.23
CA SER A 34 5.62 -2.58 -14.93
C SER A 34 5.36 -1.08 -14.99
N ARG A 35 4.32 -0.62 -14.29
CA ARG A 35 3.87 0.77 -14.30
C ARG A 35 3.77 1.27 -12.86
N LEU A 36 4.37 2.41 -12.56
CA LEU A 36 4.33 3.04 -11.25
C LEU A 36 3.08 3.92 -11.12
N TYR A 37 2.32 3.75 -10.06
CA TYR A 37 1.13 4.56 -9.78
C TYR A 37 1.30 5.33 -8.47
N ALA A 38 0.53 6.41 -8.33
CA ALA A 38 0.40 7.19 -7.10
C ALA A 38 -1.07 7.49 -6.81
N ILE A 39 -1.47 7.50 -5.54
CA ILE A 39 -2.76 8.04 -5.08
C ILE A 39 -2.51 9.32 -4.30
N THR A 40 -3.35 10.34 -4.49
CA THR A 40 -3.20 11.66 -3.83
C THR A 40 -4.21 11.89 -2.71
N ASN A 41 -3.96 12.92 -1.90
CA ASN A 41 -4.90 13.45 -0.91
C ASN A 41 -6.23 13.96 -1.50
N PHE A 42 -6.32 14.17 -2.81
CA PHE A 42 -7.57 14.49 -3.50
C PHE A 42 -8.27 13.25 -4.04
N GLY A 43 -7.73 12.05 -3.77
CA GLY A 43 -8.29 10.79 -4.28
C GLY A 43 -8.11 10.62 -5.78
N GLN A 44 -7.12 11.28 -6.38
CA GLN A 44 -6.78 11.11 -7.79
C GLN A 44 -5.70 10.04 -7.93
N LEU A 45 -5.99 9.01 -8.72
CA LEU A 45 -4.98 8.04 -9.13
C LEU A 45 -4.16 8.64 -10.28
N TYR A 46 -2.85 8.50 -10.23
CA TYR A 46 -1.92 8.94 -11.26
C TYR A 46 -1.07 7.76 -11.73
N LEU A 47 -0.82 7.69 -13.04
CA LEU A 47 0.25 6.90 -13.62
C LEU A 47 1.50 7.78 -13.70
N ILE A 48 2.59 7.36 -13.06
CA ILE A 48 3.91 7.97 -13.23
C ILE A 48 4.49 7.45 -14.55
N SER A 49 4.09 8.11 -15.64
CA SER A 49 4.43 7.76 -17.02
C SER A 49 5.94 7.72 -17.29
N ASN A 50 6.74 8.49 -16.54
CA ASN A 50 8.19 8.46 -16.60
C ASN A 50 8.79 8.63 -15.20
N PRO A 51 9.25 7.54 -14.55
CA PRO A 51 9.88 7.60 -13.23
C PRO A 51 11.18 8.42 -13.20
N SER A 52 11.90 8.53 -14.32
CA SER A 52 13.16 9.29 -14.36
C SER A 52 12.95 10.80 -14.29
N THR A 53 11.78 11.28 -14.75
CA THR A 53 11.39 12.70 -14.72
C THR A 53 10.29 13.02 -13.72
N GLY A 54 9.61 12.00 -13.16
CA GLY A 54 8.46 12.17 -12.27
C GLY A 54 7.19 12.65 -12.97
N ALA A 55 7.07 12.49 -14.29
CA ALA A 55 5.89 12.96 -15.03
C ALA A 55 4.66 12.07 -14.75
N ALA A 56 3.61 12.65 -14.18
CA ALA A 56 2.37 11.97 -13.83
C ALA A 56 1.22 12.31 -14.79
N VAL A 57 0.36 11.33 -15.05
CA VAL A 57 -0.87 11.47 -15.86
C VAL A 57 -2.04 10.95 -15.03
N ALA A 58 -3.10 11.76 -14.91
CA ALA A 58 -4.28 11.37 -14.15
C ALA A 58 -4.97 10.14 -14.79
N VAL A 59 -5.41 9.22 -13.94
CA VAL A 59 -6.15 8.01 -14.31
C VAL A 59 -7.55 8.11 -13.72
N GLY A 60 -8.55 8.11 -14.60
CA GLY A 60 -9.94 8.21 -14.17
C GLY A 60 -10.34 9.61 -13.69
N PRO A 61 -11.56 9.73 -13.13
CA PRO A 61 -12.14 11.02 -12.74
C PRO A 61 -11.64 11.55 -11.38
N GLY A 62 -10.90 10.75 -10.60
CA GLY A 62 -10.49 11.11 -9.25
C GLY A 62 -11.63 11.12 -8.23
N GLY A 63 -11.43 11.81 -7.11
CA GLY A 63 -12.45 11.98 -6.06
C GLY A 63 -12.72 10.74 -5.23
N ILE A 64 -11.77 9.80 -5.18
CA ILE A 64 -11.83 8.66 -4.25
C ILE A 64 -11.77 9.21 -2.82
N ALA A 65 -12.79 8.96 -2.02
CA ALA A 65 -12.79 9.41 -0.62
C ALA A 65 -11.71 8.65 0.17
N ILE A 66 -10.67 9.36 0.59
CA ILE A 66 -9.64 8.83 1.49
C ILE A 66 -10.06 9.13 2.92
N ASN A 67 -10.18 8.09 3.74
CA ASN A 67 -10.58 8.20 5.13
C ASN A 67 -9.38 7.86 6.02
N GLY A 68 -8.62 8.87 6.42
CA GLY A 68 -7.36 8.66 7.12
C GLY A 68 -6.32 9.69 6.71
N THR A 69 -5.12 9.59 7.27
CA THR A 69 -3.98 10.43 6.90
C THR A 69 -2.90 9.65 6.16
N GLU A 70 -2.70 8.39 6.53
CA GLU A 70 -1.73 7.50 5.90
C GLU A 70 -2.42 6.42 5.06
N VAL A 71 -1.80 6.04 3.95
CA VAL A 71 -2.39 5.14 2.95
C VAL A 71 -1.42 4.00 2.62
N GLY A 72 -1.89 2.77 2.78
CA GLY A 72 -1.26 1.59 2.18
C GLY A 72 -1.85 1.34 0.79
N LEU A 73 -1.00 1.10 -0.20
CA LEU A 73 -1.40 0.90 -1.60
C LEU A 73 -0.58 -0.24 -2.21
N ASP A 74 -1.24 -1.27 -2.75
CA ASP A 74 -0.51 -2.34 -3.45
C ASP A 74 -1.36 -3.03 -4.54
N PHE A 75 -0.71 -3.52 -5.60
CA PHE A 75 -1.38 -4.23 -6.69
C PHE A 75 -1.49 -5.74 -6.42
N ASN A 76 -2.71 -6.24 -6.32
CA ASN A 76 -2.94 -7.68 -6.30
C ASN A 76 -2.54 -8.30 -7.66
N PRO A 77 -1.52 -9.16 -7.74
CA PRO A 77 -0.99 -9.65 -9.01
C PRO A 77 -1.86 -10.74 -9.65
N THR A 78 -2.86 -11.26 -8.93
CA THR A 78 -3.74 -12.35 -9.40
C THR A 78 -5.04 -11.83 -10.02
N VAL A 79 -5.63 -10.77 -9.45
CA VAL A 79 -6.92 -10.19 -9.92
C VAL A 79 -6.75 -8.80 -10.55
N ASP A 80 -5.53 -8.26 -10.54
CA ASP A 80 -5.18 -6.97 -11.15
C ASP A 80 -6.03 -5.81 -10.61
N ARG A 81 -6.13 -5.73 -9.29
CA ARG A 81 -6.81 -4.65 -8.57
C ARG A 81 -5.87 -4.06 -7.54
N ILE A 82 -6.04 -2.77 -7.31
CA ILE A 82 -5.29 -2.07 -6.26
C ILE A 82 -6.03 -2.28 -4.95
N ARG A 83 -5.33 -2.74 -3.93
CA ARG A 83 -5.78 -2.62 -2.54
C ARG A 83 -5.36 -1.24 -2.04
N LEU A 84 -6.31 -0.51 -1.49
CA LEU A 84 -6.06 0.71 -0.75
C LEU A 84 -6.57 0.51 0.68
N ILE A 85 -5.69 0.69 1.65
CA ILE A 85 -6.03 0.72 3.06
C ILE A 85 -5.58 2.03 3.69
N THR A 86 -6.09 2.35 4.88
CA THR A 86 -5.71 3.55 5.62
C THR A 86 -5.50 3.25 7.10
N ASP A 87 -4.82 4.15 7.78
CA ASP A 87 -4.73 4.23 9.25
C ASP A 87 -6.09 4.26 9.97
N ASN A 88 -7.18 4.64 9.29
CA ASN A 88 -8.55 4.60 9.83
C ASN A 88 -9.41 3.44 9.28
N GLU A 89 -8.80 2.25 9.16
CA GLU A 89 -9.45 0.96 8.84
C GLU A 89 -10.17 0.88 7.48
N GLN A 90 -10.03 1.90 6.62
CA GLN A 90 -10.62 1.89 5.29
C GLN A 90 -10.01 0.73 4.48
N ASN A 91 -10.84 0.09 3.65
CA ASN A 91 -10.44 -1.05 2.86
C ASN A 91 -11.14 -1.02 1.49
N LEU A 92 -10.45 -0.50 0.47
CA LEU A 92 -10.99 -0.34 -0.87
C LEU A 92 -10.28 -1.24 -1.88
N ARG A 93 -11.02 -1.62 -2.93
CA ARG A 93 -10.46 -2.16 -4.18
C ARG A 93 -10.66 -1.16 -5.29
N LEU A 94 -9.58 -0.71 -5.93
CA LEU A 94 -9.62 0.23 -7.05
C LEU A 94 -9.34 -0.45 -8.39
N HIS A 95 -9.88 0.12 -9.47
CA HIS A 95 -9.58 -0.30 -10.83
C HIS A 95 -8.36 0.47 -11.36
N PRO A 96 -7.26 -0.21 -11.71
CA PRO A 96 -6.02 0.46 -12.06
C PRO A 96 -6.10 1.25 -13.37
N ASP A 97 -6.92 0.82 -14.33
CA ASP A 97 -7.09 1.52 -15.61
C ASP A 97 -8.24 2.56 -15.62
N LEU A 98 -9.15 2.52 -14.64
CA LEU A 98 -10.31 3.42 -14.59
C LEU A 98 -10.21 4.46 -13.48
N GLY A 99 -9.32 4.27 -12.50
CA GLY A 99 -9.16 5.19 -11.37
C GLY A 99 -10.42 5.31 -10.51
N THR A 100 -11.22 4.25 -10.42
CA THR A 100 -12.48 4.21 -9.68
C THR A 100 -12.47 3.14 -8.61
N VAL A 101 -13.31 3.31 -7.59
CA VAL A 101 -13.59 2.26 -6.59
C VAL A 101 -14.44 1.18 -7.23
N VAL A 102 -13.93 -0.06 -7.22
CA VAL A 102 -14.65 -1.27 -7.67
C VAL A 102 -15.45 -1.86 -6.51
N ALA A 103 -14.93 -1.78 -5.28
CA ALA A 103 -15.60 -2.22 -4.08
C ALA A 103 -15.11 -1.47 -2.85
N THR A 104 -16.04 -1.23 -1.94
CA THR A 104 -15.76 -0.90 -0.54
C THR A 104 -15.90 -2.19 0.25
N ASP A 105 -14.78 -2.75 0.68
CA ASP A 105 -14.74 -4.00 1.44
C ASP A 105 -14.99 -3.73 2.94
N LEU A 106 -15.08 -4.79 3.76
CA LEU A 106 -15.24 -4.62 5.20
C LEU A 106 -14.02 -3.94 5.81
N SER A 107 -14.26 -3.09 6.81
CA SER A 107 -13.23 -2.39 7.57
C SER A 107 -12.22 -3.36 8.17
N LEU A 108 -10.98 -2.90 8.30
CA LEU A 108 -9.92 -3.68 8.90
C LEU A 108 -10.24 -4.01 10.36
N ALA A 109 -10.08 -5.27 10.74
CA ALA A 109 -10.27 -5.73 12.12
C ALA A 109 -9.45 -6.99 12.38
N PHE A 110 -8.83 -7.08 13.56
CA PHE A 110 -8.20 -8.32 14.00
C PHE A 110 -9.22 -9.45 14.11
N ALA A 111 -8.84 -10.65 13.66
CA ALA A 111 -9.69 -11.83 13.79
C ALA A 111 -10.03 -12.10 15.26
N GLY A 112 -11.21 -12.66 15.54
CA GLY A 112 -11.63 -12.94 16.93
C GLY A 112 -10.75 -13.96 17.66
N SER A 113 -9.97 -14.76 16.93
CA SER A 113 -8.98 -15.69 17.47
C SER A 113 -7.54 -15.14 17.47
N ASP A 114 -7.35 -13.92 16.96
CA ASP A 114 -6.03 -13.28 16.92
C ASP A 114 -5.59 -12.85 18.33
N VAL A 115 -4.28 -12.78 18.56
CA VAL A 115 -3.72 -12.30 19.83
C VAL A 115 -4.11 -10.84 20.12
N ASN A 116 -4.35 -10.05 19.08
CA ASN A 116 -4.74 -8.64 19.17
C ASN A 116 -6.25 -8.42 18.99
N ALA A 117 -7.08 -9.47 19.08
CA ALA A 117 -8.53 -9.39 18.94
C ALA A 117 -9.14 -8.27 19.80
N GLY A 118 -9.97 -7.43 19.18
CA GLY A 118 -10.62 -6.28 19.83
C GLY A 118 -9.77 -5.01 19.90
N SER A 119 -8.51 -5.05 19.48
CA SER A 119 -7.70 -3.85 19.26
C SER A 119 -8.13 -3.15 17.97
N ASN A 120 -8.04 -1.82 17.94
CA ASN A 120 -8.34 -0.99 16.76
C ASN A 120 -7.10 -0.92 15.87
N PRO A 121 -7.09 -1.52 14.67
CA PRO A 121 -5.92 -1.51 13.80
C PRO A 121 -5.55 -0.10 13.32
N GLN A 122 -4.27 0.10 13.04
CA GLN A 122 -3.76 1.24 12.26
C GLN A 122 -2.80 0.72 11.18
N ALA A 123 -3.39 0.07 10.18
CA ALA A 123 -2.65 -0.55 9.09
C ALA A 123 -2.32 0.49 8.00
N THR A 124 -1.03 0.72 7.78
CA THR A 124 -0.53 1.86 6.99
C THR A 124 0.41 1.47 5.85
N GLY A 125 0.95 0.26 5.89
CA GLY A 125 1.63 -0.39 4.77
C GLY A 125 0.84 -1.60 4.31
N ALA A 126 0.82 -1.86 3.00
CA ALA A 126 0.21 -3.03 2.40
C ALA A 126 1.14 -3.56 1.31
N ALA A 127 1.33 -4.88 1.22
CA ALA A 127 2.11 -5.50 0.15
C ALA A 127 1.64 -6.93 -0.13
N TYR A 128 1.36 -7.23 -1.40
CA TYR A 128 1.10 -8.57 -1.87
C TYR A 128 2.40 -9.32 -2.16
N THR A 129 2.42 -10.62 -1.87
CA THR A 129 3.48 -11.52 -2.36
C THR A 129 3.28 -11.84 -3.85
N ASN A 130 4.33 -12.34 -4.49
CA ASN A 130 4.30 -12.78 -5.89
C ASN A 130 3.91 -11.67 -6.88
N SER A 131 4.38 -10.44 -6.65
CA SER A 131 4.16 -9.28 -7.52
C SER A 131 4.90 -9.40 -8.86
N PHE A 132 4.43 -10.31 -9.70
CA PHE A 132 4.90 -10.56 -11.07
C PHE A 132 3.73 -10.92 -11.99
N ALA A 133 3.89 -10.64 -13.29
CA ALA A 133 2.84 -10.89 -14.27
C ALA A 133 2.52 -12.39 -14.39
N GLY A 134 1.24 -12.75 -14.26
CA GLY A 134 0.77 -14.14 -14.35
C GLY A 134 0.86 -14.93 -13.04
N ALA A 135 1.07 -14.27 -11.90
CA ALA A 135 0.97 -14.93 -10.60
C ALA A 135 -0.41 -15.59 -10.41
N THR A 136 -0.41 -16.81 -9.89
CA THR A 136 -1.63 -17.58 -9.61
C THR A 136 -2.01 -17.60 -8.14
N THR A 137 -1.08 -17.21 -7.26
CA THR A 137 -1.28 -17.12 -5.82
C THR A 137 -0.64 -15.84 -5.29
N THR A 138 -1.20 -15.32 -4.21
CA THR A 138 -0.67 -14.16 -3.50
C THR A 138 -1.16 -14.18 -2.05
N THR A 139 -0.46 -13.47 -1.18
CA THR A 139 -0.83 -13.24 0.22
C THR A 139 -0.62 -11.76 0.48
N LEU A 140 -1.62 -11.10 1.06
CA LEU A 140 -1.52 -9.71 1.46
C LEU A 140 -0.99 -9.63 2.89
N TYR A 141 0.05 -8.84 3.05
CA TYR A 141 0.59 -8.44 4.33
C TYR A 141 0.35 -6.96 4.56
N ASP A 142 0.03 -6.60 5.80
CA ASP A 142 -0.09 -5.21 6.22
C ASP A 142 0.87 -4.93 7.38
N VAL A 143 1.26 -3.67 7.53
CA VAL A 143 2.00 -3.15 8.68
C VAL A 143 1.01 -2.43 9.59
N ASP A 144 0.80 -2.95 10.79
CA ASP A 144 0.07 -2.23 11.85
C ASP A 144 1.06 -1.44 12.71
N ALA A 145 1.01 -0.12 12.58
CA ALA A 145 1.91 0.79 13.29
C ALA A 145 1.48 1.05 14.74
N SER A 146 0.23 0.75 15.11
CA SER A 146 -0.23 0.95 16.49
C SER A 146 0.28 -0.12 17.45
N LEU A 147 0.52 -1.32 16.92
CA LEU A 147 0.95 -2.50 17.68
C LEU A 147 2.35 -2.99 17.31
N ASP A 148 3.03 -2.33 16.37
CA ASP A 148 4.35 -2.72 15.86
C ASP A 148 4.39 -4.17 15.36
N VAL A 149 3.37 -4.58 14.62
CA VAL A 149 3.24 -5.96 14.10
C VAL A 149 3.07 -6.01 12.59
N LEU A 150 3.65 -7.05 12.01
CA LEU A 150 3.30 -7.52 10.69
C LEU A 150 2.05 -8.42 10.80
N VAL A 151 1.07 -8.18 9.94
CA VAL A 151 -0.17 -8.98 9.88
C VAL A 151 -0.39 -9.50 8.46
N THR A 152 -1.20 -10.54 8.33
CA THR A 152 -1.81 -10.91 7.04
C THR A 152 -3.25 -10.44 7.00
N GLN A 153 -3.67 -9.88 5.85
CA GLN A 153 -5.08 -9.57 5.60
C GLN A 153 -5.73 -10.76 4.89
N LEU A 154 -6.37 -11.65 5.64
CA LEU A 154 -6.90 -12.91 5.13
C LEU A 154 -8.24 -13.28 5.79
N PRO A 155 -9.35 -13.31 5.03
CA PRO A 155 -9.50 -12.85 3.64
C PRO A 155 -9.38 -11.32 3.47
N PRO A 156 -8.74 -10.79 2.39
CA PRO A 156 -8.59 -9.34 2.18
C PRO A 156 -9.91 -8.58 2.16
N ASN A 157 -10.93 -9.13 1.48
CA ASN A 157 -12.23 -8.45 1.33
C ASN A 157 -13.04 -8.43 2.64
N ASN A 158 -12.66 -9.25 3.61
CA ASN A 158 -13.26 -9.26 4.94
C ASN A 158 -12.54 -8.31 5.91
N GLY A 159 -11.46 -7.66 5.49
CA GLY A 159 -10.66 -6.80 6.37
C GLY A 159 -9.95 -7.55 7.50
N THR A 160 -9.96 -8.89 7.49
CA THR A 160 -9.54 -9.69 8.64
C THR A 160 -8.02 -9.72 8.77
N LEU A 161 -7.50 -9.18 9.86
CA LEU A 161 -6.08 -9.16 10.18
C LEU A 161 -5.70 -10.32 11.09
N ASN A 162 -4.62 -11.01 10.74
CA ASN A 162 -4.04 -12.10 11.53
C ASN A 162 -2.55 -11.80 11.77
N THR A 163 -2.16 -11.67 13.04
CA THR A 163 -0.81 -11.31 13.48
C THR A 163 0.21 -12.38 13.10
N VAL A 164 1.25 -11.95 12.41
CA VAL A 164 2.40 -12.80 12.02
C VAL A 164 3.51 -12.70 13.07
N GLY A 165 3.80 -11.48 13.53
CA GLY A 165 4.83 -11.23 14.53
C GLY A 165 5.21 -9.76 14.64
N SER A 166 6.10 -9.45 15.58
CA SER A 166 6.59 -8.10 15.80
C SER A 166 7.52 -7.63 14.68
N LEU A 167 7.45 -6.33 14.36
CA LEU A 167 8.38 -5.63 13.45
C LEU A 167 9.78 -5.46 14.05
N GLY A 168 9.92 -5.59 15.37
CA GLY A 168 11.18 -5.43 16.09
C GLY A 168 11.64 -3.97 16.23
N ALA A 169 10.77 -3.00 15.94
CA ALA A 169 10.98 -1.57 16.12
C ALA A 169 9.63 -0.91 16.43
N ASN A 170 9.68 0.24 17.11
CA ASN A 170 8.53 1.12 17.29
C ASN A 170 8.41 2.00 16.04
N VAL A 171 7.41 1.72 15.20
CA VAL A 171 7.23 2.38 13.92
C VAL A 171 6.10 3.40 14.03
N ASP A 172 6.24 4.53 13.35
CA ASP A 172 5.09 5.41 13.18
C ASP A 172 4.25 5.02 11.95
N THR A 173 3.16 5.76 11.76
CA THR A 173 2.23 5.54 10.65
C THR A 173 2.81 5.91 9.30
N LEU A 174 3.92 6.69 9.25
CA LEU A 174 4.59 7.07 8.02
C LEU A 174 5.61 5.99 7.63
N ASN A 175 5.18 5.10 6.74
CA ASN A 175 6.03 4.01 6.30
C ASN A 175 5.91 3.69 4.81
N GLY A 176 6.92 2.98 4.31
CA GLY A 176 6.87 2.29 3.02
C GLY A 176 7.08 0.80 3.23
N PHE A 177 6.23 -0.02 2.61
CA PHE A 177 6.29 -1.47 2.70
C PHE A 177 6.07 -2.08 1.31
N ASP A 178 6.94 -3.00 0.91
CA ASP A 178 6.87 -3.70 -0.38
C ASP A 178 7.46 -5.11 -0.23
N ILE A 179 6.94 -6.07 -0.99
CA ILE A 179 7.44 -7.42 -1.09
C ILE A 179 7.91 -7.69 -2.52
N SER A 180 9.21 -7.90 -2.67
CA SER A 180 9.80 -8.16 -3.99
C SER A 180 9.19 -9.42 -4.63
N GLY A 181 8.46 -9.26 -5.73
CA GLY A 181 7.91 -10.38 -6.51
C GLY A 181 8.95 -11.40 -7.00
N ALA A 182 10.23 -11.01 -7.14
CA ALA A 182 11.31 -11.89 -7.57
C ALA A 182 11.91 -12.78 -6.46
N THR A 183 11.86 -12.33 -5.19
CA THR A 183 12.61 -12.95 -4.09
C THR A 183 11.76 -13.23 -2.87
N THR A 184 10.50 -12.76 -2.85
CA THR A 184 9.60 -12.75 -1.68
C THR A 184 10.17 -12.05 -0.45
N THR A 185 11.26 -11.31 -0.61
CA THR A 185 11.85 -10.53 0.48
C THR A 185 11.00 -9.30 0.70
N ALA A 186 10.55 -9.13 1.95
CA ALA A 186 9.84 -7.95 2.40
C ALA A 186 10.85 -6.84 2.75
N TYR A 187 10.58 -5.64 2.27
CA TYR A 187 11.33 -4.43 2.56
C TYR A 187 10.41 -3.42 3.23
N ALA A 188 10.90 -2.79 4.29
CA ALA A 188 10.18 -1.72 4.96
C ALA A 188 11.12 -0.56 5.26
N ALA A 189 10.60 0.65 5.08
CA ALA A 189 11.20 1.89 5.51
C ALA A 189 10.28 2.53 6.54
N PHE A 190 10.73 2.59 7.78
CA PHE A 190 9.99 3.16 8.90
C PHE A 190 10.65 4.44 9.34
N HIS A 191 9.85 5.48 9.61
CA HIS A 191 10.33 6.52 10.50
C HIS A 191 10.23 5.99 11.94
N VAL A 192 11.36 6.02 12.64
CA VAL A 192 11.48 5.56 14.03
C VAL A 192 11.85 6.78 14.86
N PRO A 193 10.94 7.30 15.70
CA PRO A 193 11.24 8.45 16.55
C PRO A 193 12.45 8.17 17.43
N VAL A 194 13.40 9.09 17.47
CA VAL A 194 14.51 9.02 18.42
C VAL A 194 13.96 9.33 19.81
N THR A 195 14.02 8.35 20.72
CA THR A 195 13.69 8.52 22.14
C THR A 195 14.70 9.38 22.89
#